data_AF-A0A6P1TR96-F1
#
_entry.id   AF-A0A6P1TR96-F1
#
_cell.length_a   1.000
_cell.length_b   1.000
_cell.length_c   1.000
_cell.angle_alpha   90.00
_cell.angle_beta   90.00
_cell.angle_gamma   90.00
#
_symmetry.space_group_name_H-M   'P 1'
#
loop_
_entity.id
_entity.type
_entity.pdbx_description
1 polymer ?
#
loop_
_entity_poly.entity_id
_entity_poly.type
_entity_poly.pdbx_seq_one_letter_code
_entity_poly.pdbx_strand_id
1 'polypeptide(L)'
;MIQINQLKIKIDHTMEDLKKLIAKQLKIPETEIIEYSILKRSIDARKKNDILFVYSVEVKVPEEKKIIKRIHNPNITLGERPKYNFKATGEEKLNNRPVIVGTGPAGLFCGLMLAKNGYHPLIIDRGDDVSNRIKAVEQYWETSELNPDSNVQFGEGGAGTFSDGKLNTLVKDEYGRNLKVLEVFAEHGAPGEILYLNKPHIGTDQLRTVVKGIREEIISLGGEVRFNTCLTDIFLENGKLTGIEVNKNERLACSVLVMAIGHSARDTFELIYKKGLKLSAKSFAIGVRIEHPQFLINQNQYGAYYPKLPAADYKLTYNASTGRSIYSFCMCPGGFVVNASSEKGGIAVNGMSNHARDEANANSALIVTVTPADFPKRAEVPEVLSGVEFQRTWERKAYQTGKGNIPVQLFGDLLNNRPSVTIGHIEPNIKGKYQLADLSQCLPNYIITSLSEGIQAFDRIIPGYGDEEAVLSGVETRTSSPIRIERNEYYESNISGIYPCGEGAGYAGGITSAAMDGIKVFEAIAKRYRV
;
A
#
# COMPACT_ATOMS: atom_id res chain seq x y z
N MET A 1 -31.92 8.92 0.28
CA MET A 1 -31.28 9.50 1.48
C MET A 1 -30.81 10.91 1.20
N ILE A 2 -30.83 11.77 2.22
CA ILE A 2 -30.23 13.11 2.16
C ILE A 2 -28.76 13.00 2.54
N GLN A 3 -27.87 13.58 1.74
CA GLN A 3 -26.45 13.70 2.05
C GLN A 3 -26.14 15.12 2.53
N ILE A 4 -25.45 15.23 3.65
CA ILE A 4 -24.98 16.50 4.20
C ILE A 4 -23.45 16.46 4.25
N ASN A 5 -22.82 17.39 3.55
CA ASN A 5 -21.37 17.56 3.52
C ASN A 5 -20.94 18.75 4.38
N GLN A 6 -19.65 18.79 4.74
CA GLN A 6 -19.03 19.93 5.45
C GLN A 6 -19.68 20.24 6.82
N LEU A 7 -20.15 19.21 7.53
CA LEU A 7 -20.61 19.35 8.91
C LEU A 7 -19.42 19.54 9.83
N LYS A 8 -19.16 20.78 10.23
CA LYS A 8 -18.05 21.12 11.12
C LYS A 8 -18.50 21.12 12.58
N ILE A 9 -17.74 20.43 13.42
CA ILE A 9 -18.03 20.32 14.85
C ILE A 9 -16.72 20.27 15.65
N LYS A 10 -16.77 20.74 16.91
CA LYS A 10 -15.61 20.76 17.80
C LYS A 10 -15.14 19.34 18.12
N ILE A 11 -13.85 19.16 18.39
CA ILE A 11 -13.25 17.83 18.57
C ILE A 11 -13.76 17.08 19.82
N ASP A 12 -14.28 17.79 20.81
CA ASP A 12 -14.84 17.27 22.07
C ASP A 12 -16.34 16.95 21.99
N HIS A 13 -16.94 17.05 20.81
CA HIS A 13 -18.34 16.71 20.59
C HIS A 13 -18.67 15.24 20.90
N THR A 14 -19.92 15.00 21.27
CA THR A 14 -20.53 13.68 21.33
C THR A 14 -21.24 13.33 20.02
N MET A 15 -21.57 12.05 19.83
CA MET A 15 -22.40 11.62 18.69
C MET A 15 -23.82 12.21 18.74
N GLU A 16 -24.29 12.57 19.93
CA GLU A 16 -25.56 13.26 20.12
C GLU A 16 -25.48 14.71 19.61
N ASP A 17 -24.35 15.39 19.81
CA ASP A 17 -24.12 16.73 19.26
C ASP A 17 -24.07 16.70 17.72
N LEU A 18 -23.51 15.63 17.13
CA LEU A 18 -23.56 15.44 15.68
C LEU A 18 -25.00 15.24 15.19
N LYS A 19 -25.81 14.43 15.88
CA LYS A 19 -27.23 14.22 15.54
C LYS A 19 -28.04 15.53 15.62
N LYS A 20 -27.83 16.32 16.68
CA LYS A 20 -28.38 17.67 16.84
C LYS A 20 -28.00 18.59 15.70
N LEU A 21 -26.72 18.56 15.30
CA LEU A 21 -26.22 19.36 14.19
C LEU A 21 -26.88 18.94 12.86
N ILE A 22 -27.07 17.64 12.62
CA ILE A 22 -27.78 17.11 11.44
C ILE A 22 -29.23 17.63 11.41
N ALA A 23 -29.98 17.45 12.50
CA ALA A 23 -31.37 17.90 12.62
C ALA A 23 -31.48 19.42 12.37
N LYS A 24 -30.56 20.19 12.96
CA LYS A 24 -30.47 21.65 12.76
C LYS A 24 -30.23 22.03 11.29
N GLN A 25 -29.32 21.35 10.59
CA GLN A 25 -29.06 21.60 9.17
C GLN A 25 -30.26 21.26 8.28
N LEU A 26 -31.00 20.20 8.64
CA LEU A 26 -32.21 19.77 7.94
C LEU A 26 -33.46 20.56 8.33
N LYS A 27 -33.40 21.39 9.38
CA LYS A 27 -34.54 22.14 9.95
C LYS A 27 -35.71 21.22 10.33
N ILE A 28 -35.40 20.07 10.92
CA ILE A 28 -36.37 19.09 11.42
C ILE A 28 -36.12 18.79 12.91
N PRO A 29 -37.11 18.26 13.64
CA PRO A 29 -36.89 17.65 14.95
C PRO A 29 -35.94 16.44 14.87
N GLU A 30 -35.14 16.21 15.90
CA GLU A 30 -34.24 15.05 15.98
C GLU A 30 -34.98 13.70 15.93
N THR A 31 -36.25 13.68 16.35
CA THR A 31 -37.15 12.52 16.31
C THR A 31 -37.55 12.11 14.89
N GLU A 32 -37.37 12.99 13.90
CA GLU A 32 -37.64 12.67 12.48
C GLU A 32 -36.45 11.98 11.80
N ILE A 33 -35.27 11.93 12.44
CA ILE A 33 -34.13 11.17 11.93
C ILE A 33 -34.38 9.68 12.20
N ILE A 34 -34.67 8.92 11.14
CA ILE A 34 -34.89 7.47 11.20
C ILE A 34 -33.55 6.75 11.41
N GLU A 35 -32.58 7.06 10.56
CA GLU A 35 -31.21 6.54 10.63
C GLU A 35 -30.26 7.55 9.97
N TYR A 36 -29.00 7.55 10.40
CA TYR A 36 -27.93 8.22 9.68
C TYR A 36 -26.66 7.39 9.73
N SER A 37 -25.83 7.50 8.70
CA SER A 37 -24.50 6.88 8.64
C SER A 37 -23.45 7.93 8.29
N ILE A 38 -22.23 7.74 8.81
CA ILE A 38 -21.11 8.61 8.46
C ILE A 38 -20.53 8.12 7.14
N LEU A 39 -20.53 9.01 6.14
CA LEU A 39 -19.87 8.77 4.86
C LEU A 39 -18.38 9.09 4.94
N LYS A 40 -18.04 10.14 5.67
CA LYS A 40 -16.67 10.63 5.82
C LYS A 40 -16.48 11.41 7.12
N ARG A 41 -15.32 11.25 7.77
CA ARG A 41 -14.81 12.09 8.86
C ARG A 41 -13.37 12.50 8.55
N SER A 42 -13.10 13.80 8.56
CA SER A 42 -11.76 14.38 8.43
C SER A 42 -11.47 15.39 9.54
N ILE A 43 -10.19 15.73 9.72
CA ILE A 43 -9.72 16.77 10.65
C ILE A 43 -9.38 18.02 9.84
N ASP A 44 -9.92 19.16 10.23
CA ASP A 44 -9.50 20.48 9.74
C ASP A 44 -8.54 21.10 10.77
N ALA A 45 -7.23 20.92 10.53
CA ALA A 45 -6.16 21.41 11.40
C ALA A 45 -5.50 22.71 10.89
N ARG A 46 -6.11 23.42 9.93
CA ARG A 46 -5.51 24.64 9.35
C ARG A 46 -5.33 25.77 10.36
N LYS A 47 -6.22 25.84 11.35
CA LYS A 47 -6.11 26.75 12.49
C LYS A 47 -5.77 25.92 13.73
N LYS A 48 -4.51 25.90 14.14
CA LYS A 48 -4.04 25.07 15.27
C LYS A 48 -4.78 25.34 16.59
N ASN A 49 -5.33 26.55 16.79
CA ASN A 49 -6.11 26.92 17.97
C ASN A 49 -7.61 26.58 17.85
N ASP A 50 -8.07 26.11 16.69
CA ASP A 50 -9.47 25.83 16.39
C ASP A 50 -9.60 24.62 15.45
N ILE A 51 -9.16 23.45 15.94
CA ILE A 51 -9.26 22.19 15.19
C ILE A 51 -10.70 21.69 15.25
N LEU A 52 -11.21 21.26 14.09
CA LEU A 52 -12.58 20.78 13.93
C LEU A 52 -12.59 19.40 13.29
N PHE A 53 -13.54 18.56 13.69
CA PHE A 53 -13.95 17.44 12.85
C PHE A 53 -14.90 17.94 11.77
N VAL A 54 -14.73 17.39 10.57
CA VAL A 54 -15.57 17.67 9.42
C VAL A 54 -16.19 16.36 8.96
N TYR A 55 -17.52 16.29 9.02
CA TYR A 55 -18.30 15.12 8.65
C TYR A 55 -19.01 15.31 7.31
N SER A 56 -19.11 14.20 6.57
CA SER A 56 -20.15 13.96 5.58
C SER A 56 -21.02 12.81 6.07
N VAL A 57 -22.34 12.96 5.99
CA VAL A 57 -23.30 11.96 6.47
C VAL A 57 -24.38 11.71 5.41
N GLU A 58 -24.95 10.51 5.42
CA GLU A 58 -26.22 10.22 4.78
C GLU A 58 -27.28 10.03 5.87
N VAL A 59 -28.46 10.56 5.63
CA VAL A 59 -29.54 10.65 6.61
C VAL A 59 -30.82 10.21 5.93
N LYS A 60 -31.55 9.30 6.58
CA LYS A 60 -32.90 8.90 6.18
C LYS A 60 -33.90 9.58 7.09
N VAL A 61 -34.85 10.25 6.46
CA VAL A 61 -35.92 11.01 7.10
C VAL A 61 -37.21 10.81 6.30
N PRO A 62 -38.39 11.01 6.91
CA PRO A 62 -39.64 11.10 6.16
C PRO A 62 -39.59 12.22 5.12
N GLU A 63 -40.27 12.03 3.97
CA GLU A 63 -40.50 13.10 2.99
C GLU A 63 -39.22 13.83 2.51
N GLU A 64 -38.10 13.12 2.30
CA GLU A 64 -36.78 13.68 1.94
C GLU A 64 -36.83 14.77 0.85
N LYS A 65 -37.62 14.54 -0.22
CA LYS A 65 -37.80 15.49 -1.33
C LYS A 65 -38.43 16.81 -0.90
N LYS A 66 -39.36 16.80 0.07
CA LYS A 66 -39.97 18.02 0.61
C LYS A 66 -38.97 18.81 1.45
N ILE A 67 -38.15 18.12 2.24
CA ILE A 67 -37.09 18.74 3.06
C ILE A 67 -36.07 19.43 2.17
N ILE A 68 -35.52 18.74 1.17
CA ILE A 68 -34.54 19.32 0.23
C ILE A 68 -35.07 20.55 -0.50
N LYS A 69 -36.34 20.56 -0.93
CA LYS A 69 -36.94 21.72 -1.60
C LYS A 69 -36.97 22.99 -0.74
N ARG A 70 -36.97 22.85 0.60
CA ARG A 70 -36.99 23.97 1.56
C ARG A 70 -35.58 24.44 1.96
N ILE A 71 -34.54 23.69 1.57
CA ILE A 71 -33.16 23.92 1.96
C ILE A 71 -32.35 24.37 0.74
N HIS A 72 -31.91 25.63 0.75
CA HIS A 72 -31.04 26.18 -0.28
C HIS A 72 -29.57 26.16 0.20
N ASN A 73 -29.05 24.96 0.47
CA ASN A 73 -27.65 24.77 0.86
C ASN A 73 -26.99 23.78 -0.13
N PRO A 74 -25.95 24.17 -0.87
CA PRO A 74 -25.30 23.30 -1.86
C PRO A 74 -24.61 22.09 -1.24
N ASN A 75 -24.36 22.09 0.08
CA ASN A 75 -23.80 20.95 0.80
C ASN A 75 -24.85 19.90 1.19
N ILE A 76 -26.14 20.16 0.96
CA ILE A 76 -27.26 19.28 1.31
C ILE A 76 -27.93 18.85 0.02
N THR A 77 -27.74 17.58 -0.35
CA THR A 77 -28.22 17.04 -1.63
C THR A 77 -29.00 15.75 -1.41
N LEU A 78 -29.84 15.39 -2.39
CA LEU A 78 -30.40 14.05 -2.46
C LEU A 78 -29.39 13.15 -3.18
N GLY A 79 -29.06 12.01 -2.61
CA GLY A 79 -28.11 11.09 -3.23
C GLY A 79 -27.94 9.79 -2.45
N GLU A 80 -27.43 8.79 -3.14
CA GLU A 80 -27.05 7.51 -2.54
C GLU A 80 -25.58 7.23 -2.84
N ARG A 81 -24.89 6.61 -1.88
CA ARG A 81 -23.53 6.16 -2.07
C ARG A 81 -23.51 5.06 -3.14
N PRO A 82 -22.65 5.14 -4.18
CA PRO A 82 -22.50 4.05 -5.14
C PRO A 82 -22.11 2.75 -4.42
N LYS A 83 -22.90 1.70 -4.62
CA LYS A 83 -22.64 0.37 -4.08
C LYS A 83 -22.16 -0.56 -5.19
N TYR A 84 -21.21 -1.42 -4.85
CA TYR A 84 -20.73 -2.44 -5.76
C TYR A 84 -21.83 -3.46 -6.08
N ASN A 85 -22.17 -3.64 -7.35
CA ASN A 85 -23.30 -4.47 -7.79
C ASN A 85 -23.05 -5.25 -9.08
N PHE A 86 -21.78 -5.51 -9.42
CA PHE A 86 -21.42 -6.24 -10.63
C PHE A 86 -22.04 -7.65 -10.65
N LYS A 87 -22.47 -8.10 -11.83
CA LYS A 87 -22.97 -9.44 -12.09
C LYS A 87 -22.16 -10.05 -13.23
N ALA A 88 -21.77 -11.32 -13.09
CA ALA A 88 -21.10 -12.07 -14.15
C ALA A 88 -22.02 -12.19 -15.39
N THR A 89 -21.45 -12.02 -16.58
CA THR A 89 -22.19 -12.03 -17.87
C THR A 89 -21.50 -12.87 -18.93
N GLY A 90 -20.43 -13.59 -18.58
CA GLY A 90 -19.68 -14.41 -19.53
C GLY A 90 -20.50 -15.55 -20.11
N GLU A 91 -20.14 -15.98 -21.31
CA GLU A 91 -20.81 -17.06 -22.06
C GLU A 91 -19.85 -18.23 -22.36
N GLU A 92 -18.54 -17.96 -22.43
CA GLU A 92 -17.51 -18.96 -22.70
C GLU A 92 -17.38 -19.90 -21.50
N LYS A 93 -17.50 -21.22 -21.70
CA LYS A 93 -17.34 -22.17 -20.60
C LYS A 93 -15.90 -22.18 -20.12
N LEU A 94 -15.67 -21.94 -18.83
CA LEU A 94 -14.36 -22.09 -18.23
C LEU A 94 -14.05 -23.58 -17.97
N ASN A 95 -13.10 -24.14 -18.71
CA ASN A 95 -12.81 -25.58 -18.66
C ASN A 95 -11.91 -25.99 -17.50
N ASN A 96 -11.05 -25.09 -17.03
CA ASN A 96 -10.15 -25.30 -15.89
C ASN A 96 -10.31 -24.16 -14.90
N ARG A 97 -10.23 -24.44 -13.60
CA ARG A 97 -10.28 -23.38 -12.59
C ARG A 97 -9.24 -22.28 -12.86
N PRO A 98 -9.57 -21.00 -12.60
CA PRO A 98 -8.62 -19.92 -12.77
C PRO A 98 -7.53 -20.02 -11.71
N VAL A 99 -6.29 -19.73 -12.10
CA VAL A 99 -5.14 -19.70 -11.19
C VAL A 99 -4.73 -18.27 -10.92
N ILE A 100 -4.44 -17.95 -9.66
CA ILE A 100 -4.00 -16.63 -9.21
C ILE A 100 -2.64 -16.79 -8.53
N VAL A 101 -1.65 -16.03 -8.98
CA VAL A 101 -0.29 -16.08 -8.42
C VAL A 101 -0.06 -14.86 -7.54
N GLY A 102 0.08 -15.10 -6.24
CA GLY A 102 0.26 -14.11 -5.19
C GLY A 102 -0.99 -13.90 -4.34
N THR A 103 -0.80 -13.84 -3.03
CA THR A 103 -1.83 -13.58 -2.01
C THR A 103 -1.73 -12.16 -1.45
N GLY A 104 -1.16 -11.22 -2.21
CA GLY A 104 -1.28 -9.80 -1.92
C GLY A 104 -2.72 -9.28 -2.09
N PRO A 105 -2.99 -7.99 -1.80
CA PRO A 105 -4.34 -7.43 -1.89
C PRO A 105 -5.01 -7.66 -3.27
N ALA A 106 -4.25 -7.55 -4.36
CA ALA A 106 -4.77 -7.82 -5.70
C ALA A 106 -5.24 -9.28 -5.88
N GLY A 107 -4.42 -10.25 -5.45
CA GLY A 107 -4.74 -11.66 -5.58
C GLY A 107 -5.86 -12.11 -4.65
N LEU A 108 -5.84 -11.68 -3.39
CA LEU A 108 -6.90 -11.99 -2.42
C LEU A 108 -8.25 -11.45 -2.87
N PHE A 109 -8.32 -10.20 -3.34
CA PHE A 109 -9.59 -9.64 -3.80
C PHE A 109 -10.07 -10.24 -5.11
N CYS A 110 -9.16 -10.52 -6.07
CA CYS A 110 -9.55 -11.24 -7.28
C CYS A 110 -10.10 -12.64 -6.95
N GLY A 111 -9.39 -13.38 -6.09
CA GLY A 111 -9.76 -14.71 -5.65
C GLY A 111 -11.06 -14.74 -4.85
N LEU A 112 -11.26 -13.80 -3.94
CA LEU A 112 -12.50 -13.69 -3.18
C LEU A 112 -13.70 -13.44 -4.08
N MET A 113 -13.58 -12.51 -5.02
CA MET A 113 -14.67 -12.20 -5.94
C MET A 113 -14.97 -13.36 -6.90
N LEU A 114 -13.94 -14.06 -7.39
CA LEU A 114 -14.11 -15.28 -8.18
C LEU A 114 -14.80 -16.39 -7.37
N ALA A 115 -14.37 -16.63 -6.12
CA ALA A 115 -14.97 -17.64 -5.25
C ALA A 115 -16.43 -17.32 -4.92
N LYS A 116 -16.76 -16.05 -4.61
CA LYS A 116 -18.15 -15.57 -4.40
C LYS A 116 -19.08 -15.79 -5.60
N ASN A 117 -18.51 -15.98 -6.80
CA ASN A 117 -19.27 -16.22 -8.02
C ASN A 117 -19.07 -17.66 -8.56
N GLY A 118 -18.62 -18.60 -7.71
CA GLY A 118 -18.56 -20.03 -8.05
C GLY A 118 -17.40 -20.44 -8.95
N TYR A 119 -16.40 -19.58 -9.18
CA TYR A 119 -15.29 -19.91 -10.09
C TYR A 119 -14.24 -20.85 -9.48
N HIS A 120 -14.34 -21.17 -8.19
CA HIS A 120 -13.44 -22.09 -7.47
C HIS A 120 -11.94 -21.86 -7.77
N PRO A 121 -11.42 -20.62 -7.57
CA PRO A 121 -10.05 -20.28 -7.96
C PRO A 121 -9.00 -21.05 -7.15
N LEU A 122 -7.87 -21.35 -7.79
CA LEU A 122 -6.64 -21.78 -7.11
C LEU A 122 -5.73 -20.57 -6.94
N ILE A 123 -5.41 -20.22 -5.70
CA ILE A 123 -4.46 -19.16 -5.36
C ILE A 123 -3.16 -19.82 -4.87
N ILE A 124 -2.04 -19.45 -5.47
CA ILE A 124 -0.72 -19.93 -5.05
C ILE A 124 0.12 -18.76 -4.54
N ASP A 125 0.90 -18.97 -3.49
CA ASP A 125 1.91 -18.02 -3.03
C ASP A 125 3.23 -18.74 -2.78
N ARG A 126 4.34 -18.09 -3.12
CA ARG A 126 5.68 -18.63 -2.87
C ARG A 126 6.01 -18.67 -1.38
N GLY A 127 5.46 -17.74 -0.60
CA GLY A 127 5.75 -17.62 0.82
C GLY A 127 4.78 -18.38 1.70
N ASP A 128 4.98 -18.21 3.00
CA ASP A 128 4.20 -18.88 4.04
C ASP A 128 2.83 -18.26 4.27
N ASP A 129 1.95 -19.04 4.91
CA ASP A 129 0.79 -18.49 5.61
C ASP A 129 1.24 -17.47 6.68
N VAL A 130 0.35 -16.56 7.06
CA VAL A 130 0.69 -15.40 7.90
C VAL A 130 1.30 -15.82 9.24
N SER A 131 0.91 -16.96 9.79
CA SER A 131 1.37 -17.40 11.12
C SER A 131 2.84 -17.85 11.07
N ASN A 132 3.21 -18.60 10.04
CA ASN A 132 4.61 -19.02 9.83
C ASN A 132 5.46 -17.88 9.26
N ARG A 133 4.88 -17.02 8.41
CA ARG A 133 5.53 -15.83 7.86
C ARG A 133 5.98 -14.84 8.95
N ILE A 134 5.16 -14.63 9.99
CA ILE A 134 5.52 -13.78 11.13
C ILE A 134 6.82 -14.29 11.78
N LYS A 135 6.91 -15.60 12.05
CA LYS A 135 8.11 -16.20 12.64
C LYS A 135 9.34 -16.01 11.75
N ALA A 136 9.20 -16.22 10.45
CA ALA A 136 10.30 -16.04 9.49
C ALA A 136 10.80 -14.58 9.46
N VAL A 137 9.88 -13.61 9.50
CA VAL A 137 10.20 -12.17 9.51
C VAL A 137 10.84 -11.74 10.83
N GLU A 138 10.29 -12.18 11.97
CA GLU A 138 10.85 -11.90 13.29
C GLU A 138 12.25 -12.50 13.45
N GLN A 139 12.42 -13.77 13.06
CA GLN A 139 13.73 -14.42 13.03
C GLN A 139 14.71 -13.63 12.15
N TYR A 140 14.30 -13.17 10.96
CA TYR A 140 15.15 -12.36 10.11
C TYR A 140 15.57 -11.05 10.79
N TRP A 141 14.63 -10.35 11.44
CA TRP A 141 14.94 -9.10 12.14
C TRP A 141 15.88 -9.30 13.35
N GLU A 142 15.78 -10.42 14.06
CA GLU A 142 16.63 -10.73 15.21
C GLU A 142 18.01 -11.27 14.83
N THR A 143 18.09 -12.12 13.81
CA THR A 143 19.29 -12.91 13.48
C THR A 143 20.03 -12.40 12.25
N SER A 144 19.38 -11.63 11.37
CA SER A 144 19.80 -11.30 10.01
C SER A 144 19.81 -12.50 9.03
N GLU A 145 19.20 -13.63 9.39
CA GLU A 145 19.04 -14.79 8.51
C GLU A 145 17.79 -14.66 7.64
N LEU A 146 17.98 -14.28 6.37
CA LEU A 146 16.87 -14.07 5.43
C LEU A 146 16.39 -15.39 4.81
N ASN A 147 15.10 -15.69 4.97
CA ASN A 147 14.38 -16.59 4.07
C ASN A 147 13.94 -15.82 2.81
N PRO A 148 14.48 -16.14 1.61
CA PRO A 148 14.17 -15.41 0.38
C PRO A 148 12.73 -15.63 -0.10
N ASP A 149 12.05 -16.69 0.35
CA ASP A 149 10.69 -17.02 -0.07
C ASP A 149 9.62 -16.59 0.95
N SER A 150 9.99 -16.33 2.20
CA SER A 150 9.08 -15.90 3.27
C SER A 150 9.67 -14.74 4.06
N ASN A 151 9.18 -13.53 3.79
CA ASN A 151 9.75 -12.28 4.31
C ASN A 151 8.72 -11.14 4.22
N VAL A 152 9.15 -9.90 4.49
CA VAL A 152 8.29 -8.70 4.41
C VAL A 152 7.59 -8.55 3.05
N GLN A 153 8.17 -9.09 1.97
CA GLN A 153 7.61 -9.00 0.61
C GLN A 153 6.70 -10.18 0.25
N PHE A 154 7.05 -11.40 0.67
CA PHE A 154 6.44 -12.64 0.19
C PHE A 154 5.75 -13.46 1.29
N GLY A 155 4.61 -14.07 0.95
CA GLY A 155 3.71 -14.80 1.84
C GLY A 155 2.34 -14.11 2.01
N GLU A 156 1.49 -14.66 2.87
CA GLU A 156 0.08 -14.27 3.00
C GLU A 156 -0.12 -12.77 3.22
N GLY A 157 -0.94 -12.15 2.37
CA GLY A 157 -1.21 -10.71 2.35
C GLY A 157 -0.16 -9.87 1.61
N GLY A 158 0.91 -10.49 1.09
CA GLY A 158 1.97 -9.86 0.32
C GLY A 158 2.66 -8.73 1.09
N ALA A 159 3.13 -7.70 0.37
CA ALA A 159 3.82 -6.56 0.98
C ALA A 159 2.93 -5.70 1.91
N GLY A 160 1.60 -5.90 1.90
CA GLY A 160 0.67 -5.15 2.74
C GLY A 160 0.71 -5.53 4.21
N THR A 161 1.02 -6.79 4.54
CA THR A 161 0.89 -7.36 5.91
C THR A 161 1.76 -6.66 6.95
N PHE A 162 3.03 -6.36 6.60
CA PHE A 162 3.99 -5.69 7.48
C PHE A 162 4.06 -4.20 7.17
N SER A 163 2.91 -3.52 7.25
CA SER A 163 2.78 -2.10 6.99
C SER A 163 1.83 -1.43 7.99
N ASP A 164 1.81 -0.10 8.00
CA ASP A 164 0.80 0.71 8.71
C ASP A 164 -0.63 0.46 8.19
N GLY A 165 -0.78 -0.17 7.01
CA GLY A 165 -2.10 -0.56 6.48
C GLY A 165 -2.95 0.61 6.02
N LYS A 166 -2.33 1.68 5.51
CA LYS A 166 -3.03 2.86 4.96
C LYS A 166 -3.86 2.48 3.75
N LEU A 167 -5.13 2.89 3.75
CA LEU A 167 -6.11 2.51 2.71
C LEU A 167 -6.50 3.67 1.78
N ASN A 168 -5.80 4.80 1.86
CA ASN A 168 -6.09 5.97 1.04
C ASN A 168 -5.80 5.68 -0.43
N THR A 169 -6.71 6.08 -1.31
CA THR A 169 -6.52 5.97 -2.76
C THR A 169 -7.00 7.24 -3.46
N LEU A 170 -6.31 7.60 -4.54
CA LEU A 170 -6.69 8.69 -5.44
C LEU A 170 -7.43 8.19 -6.69
N VAL A 171 -7.66 6.87 -6.77
CA VAL A 171 -8.40 6.26 -7.88
C VAL A 171 -9.85 6.72 -7.82
N LYS A 172 -10.30 7.42 -8.88
CA LYS A 172 -11.72 7.72 -9.07
C LYS A 172 -12.47 6.43 -9.32
N ASP A 173 -13.61 6.26 -8.65
CA ASP A 173 -14.40 5.03 -8.74
C ASP A 173 -15.89 5.34 -8.62
N GLU A 174 -16.59 5.16 -9.74
CA GLU A 174 -18.03 5.37 -9.86
C GLU A 174 -18.83 4.08 -9.60
N TYR A 175 -18.14 2.94 -9.45
CA TYR A 175 -18.74 1.61 -9.37
C TYR A 175 -18.76 1.04 -7.95
N GLY A 176 -18.31 1.80 -6.95
CA GLY A 176 -18.33 1.39 -5.54
C GLY A 176 -17.32 0.29 -5.16
N ARG A 177 -16.31 0.00 -6.01
CA ARG A 177 -15.23 -0.97 -5.72
C ARG A 177 -14.41 -0.57 -4.50
N ASN A 178 -14.08 0.72 -4.34
CA ASN A 178 -13.31 1.20 -3.20
C ASN A 178 -14.07 0.91 -1.89
N LEU A 179 -15.36 1.26 -1.84
CA LEU A 179 -16.20 0.92 -0.70
C LEU A 179 -16.22 -0.58 -0.45
N LYS A 180 -16.39 -1.40 -1.51
CA LYS A 180 -16.40 -2.86 -1.33
C LYS A 180 -15.09 -3.39 -0.76
N VAL A 181 -13.95 -2.79 -1.11
CA VAL A 181 -12.65 -3.14 -0.51
C VAL A 181 -12.64 -2.88 1.01
N LEU A 182 -13.11 -1.70 1.43
CA LEU A 182 -13.18 -1.35 2.85
C LEU A 182 -14.19 -2.22 3.61
N GLU A 183 -15.34 -2.53 3.00
CA GLU A 183 -16.34 -3.44 3.56
C GLU A 183 -15.75 -4.84 3.79
N VAL A 184 -15.06 -5.41 2.80
CA VAL A 184 -14.43 -6.72 2.96
C VAL A 184 -13.38 -6.70 4.08
N PHE A 185 -12.58 -5.65 4.21
CA PHE A 185 -11.65 -5.57 5.33
C PHE A 185 -12.38 -5.52 6.68
N ALA A 186 -13.45 -4.74 6.81
CA ALA A 186 -14.25 -4.66 8.03
C ALA A 186 -14.97 -5.98 8.34
N GLU A 187 -15.52 -6.66 7.33
CA GLU A 187 -16.15 -8.00 7.42
C GLU A 187 -15.18 -9.04 8.02
N HIS A 188 -13.86 -8.86 7.83
CA HIS A 188 -12.82 -9.79 8.30
C HIS A 188 -12.02 -9.27 9.49
N GLY A 189 -12.56 -8.30 10.25
CA GLY A 189 -12.01 -7.90 11.55
C GLY A 189 -11.20 -6.60 11.55
N ALA A 190 -11.17 -5.84 10.45
CA ALA A 190 -10.66 -4.48 10.49
C ALA A 190 -11.65 -3.55 11.22
N PRO A 191 -11.19 -2.44 11.84
CA PRO A 191 -12.06 -1.54 12.58
C PRO A 191 -13.12 -0.90 11.68
N GLY A 192 -14.38 -0.86 12.11
CA GLY A 192 -15.49 -0.31 11.31
C GLY A 192 -15.28 1.16 10.90
N GLU A 193 -14.44 1.90 11.62
CA GLU A 193 -14.13 3.29 11.29
C GLU A 193 -13.37 3.48 9.97
N ILE A 194 -12.72 2.43 9.44
CA ILE A 194 -12.07 2.53 8.13
C ILE A 194 -13.04 2.90 7.00
N LEU A 195 -14.34 2.62 7.17
CA LEU A 195 -15.40 2.89 6.21
C LEU A 195 -15.68 4.39 6.02
N TYR A 196 -15.33 5.20 7.02
CA TYR A 196 -15.63 6.63 7.04
C TYR A 196 -14.45 7.53 7.37
N LEU A 197 -13.32 7.06 7.91
CA LEU A 197 -12.16 7.93 8.08
C LEU A 197 -11.69 8.47 6.73
N ASN A 198 -11.18 9.71 6.70
CA ASN A 198 -10.57 10.28 5.50
C ASN A 198 -9.17 9.71 5.22
N LYS A 199 -8.46 9.31 6.28
CA LYS A 199 -7.14 8.69 6.20
C LYS A 199 -7.11 7.33 6.92
N PRO A 200 -7.94 6.36 6.53
CA PRO A 200 -8.05 5.07 7.21
C PRO A 200 -6.74 4.29 7.18
N HIS A 201 -6.51 3.57 8.27
CA HIS A 201 -5.46 2.58 8.39
C HIS A 201 -5.94 1.40 9.24
N ILE A 202 -5.26 0.26 9.11
CA ILE A 202 -5.58 -0.95 9.87
C ILE A 202 -4.49 -1.23 10.92
N GLY A 203 -3.21 -1.06 10.59
CA GLY A 203 -2.09 -1.51 11.41
C GLY A 203 -1.65 -2.94 11.10
N THR A 204 -0.35 -3.22 11.23
CA THR A 204 0.24 -4.53 10.86
C THR A 204 -0.29 -5.68 11.71
N ASP A 205 -0.53 -5.43 13.00
CA ASP A 205 -1.06 -6.36 13.98
C ASP A 205 -2.44 -6.87 13.58
N GLN A 206 -3.35 -5.98 13.18
CA GLN A 206 -4.70 -6.35 12.77
C GLN A 206 -4.77 -6.90 11.34
N LEU A 207 -3.92 -6.40 10.44
CA LEU A 207 -3.85 -6.88 9.05
C LEU A 207 -3.59 -8.40 8.99
N ARG A 208 -2.79 -8.94 9.91
CA ARG A 208 -2.50 -10.38 9.99
C ARG A 208 -3.77 -11.22 10.16
N THR A 209 -4.70 -10.77 11.00
CA THR A 209 -6.00 -11.42 11.19
C THR A 209 -6.91 -11.24 9.98
N VAL A 210 -6.94 -10.02 9.42
CA VAL A 210 -7.81 -9.68 8.29
C VAL A 210 -7.48 -10.51 7.05
N VAL A 211 -6.19 -10.63 6.68
CA VAL A 211 -5.80 -11.42 5.49
C VAL A 211 -6.10 -12.90 5.66
N LYS A 212 -5.90 -13.42 6.88
CA LYS A 212 -6.24 -14.80 7.25
C LYS A 212 -7.74 -15.08 7.10
N GLY A 213 -8.57 -14.14 7.56
CA GLY A 213 -10.03 -14.23 7.42
C GLY A 213 -10.47 -14.28 5.95
N ILE A 214 -9.90 -13.42 5.09
CA ILE A 214 -10.22 -13.43 3.65
C ILE A 214 -9.84 -14.76 3.00
N ARG A 215 -8.67 -15.33 3.33
CA ARG A 215 -8.28 -16.67 2.87
C ARG A 215 -9.31 -17.73 3.29
N GLU A 216 -9.74 -17.69 4.54
CA GLU A 216 -10.70 -18.67 5.07
C GLU A 216 -12.08 -18.54 4.39
N GLU A 217 -12.53 -17.32 4.08
CA GLU A 217 -13.74 -17.11 3.29
C GLU A 217 -13.57 -17.70 1.87
N ILE A 218 -12.46 -17.43 1.19
CA ILE A 218 -12.15 -18.01 -0.14
C ILE A 218 -12.25 -19.54 -0.12
N ILE A 219 -11.63 -20.18 0.89
CA ILE A 219 -11.65 -21.64 1.04
C ILE A 219 -13.07 -22.15 1.30
N SER A 220 -13.83 -21.47 2.17
CA SER A 220 -15.22 -21.85 2.50
C SER A 220 -16.15 -21.79 1.28
N LEU A 221 -15.85 -20.90 0.33
CA LEU A 221 -16.58 -20.72 -0.94
C LEU A 221 -16.08 -21.68 -2.04
N GLY A 222 -15.22 -22.64 -1.69
CA GLY A 222 -14.71 -23.67 -2.59
C GLY A 222 -13.52 -23.25 -3.44
N GLY A 223 -12.86 -22.13 -3.11
CA GLY A 223 -11.52 -21.83 -3.60
C GLY A 223 -10.46 -22.69 -2.90
N GLU A 224 -9.24 -22.68 -3.44
CA GLU A 224 -8.08 -23.37 -2.88
C GLU A 224 -6.92 -22.38 -2.73
N VAL A 225 -6.19 -22.44 -1.61
CA VAL A 225 -5.02 -21.58 -1.37
C VAL A 225 -3.82 -22.47 -1.00
N ARG A 226 -2.74 -22.40 -1.78
CA ARG A 226 -1.48 -23.13 -1.53
C ARG A 226 -0.35 -22.16 -1.24
N PHE A 227 0.18 -22.21 -0.02
CA PHE A 227 1.43 -21.54 0.36
C PHE A 227 2.64 -22.39 -0.02
N ASN A 228 3.84 -21.83 0.07
CA ASN A 228 5.08 -22.51 -0.32
C ASN A 228 5.01 -23.11 -1.74
N THR A 229 4.31 -22.41 -2.64
CA THR A 229 3.97 -22.84 -4.00
C THR A 229 4.35 -21.72 -4.97
N CYS A 230 5.59 -21.77 -5.45
CA CYS A 230 6.17 -20.78 -6.34
C CYS A 230 5.85 -21.11 -7.80
N LEU A 231 5.37 -20.14 -8.58
CA LEU A 231 5.29 -20.24 -10.04
C LEU A 231 6.70 -20.32 -10.62
N THR A 232 7.01 -21.39 -11.34
CA THR A 232 8.35 -21.63 -11.90
C THR A 232 8.37 -21.71 -13.42
N ASP A 233 7.23 -22.04 -14.07
CA ASP A 233 7.13 -21.99 -15.52
C ASP A 233 5.71 -21.69 -16.03
N ILE A 234 5.60 -21.27 -17.29
CA ILE A 234 4.33 -21.03 -18.00
C ILE A 234 4.33 -21.80 -19.32
N PHE A 235 3.27 -22.57 -19.59
CA PHE A 235 3.10 -23.36 -20.81
C PHE A 235 2.14 -22.66 -21.78
N LEU A 236 2.57 -22.54 -23.03
CA LEU A 236 1.89 -21.81 -24.08
C LEU A 236 1.77 -22.67 -25.34
N GLU A 237 0.63 -22.61 -26.00
CA GLU A 237 0.42 -23.19 -27.34
C GLU A 237 -0.27 -22.14 -28.22
N ASN A 238 0.30 -21.87 -29.40
CA ASN A 238 -0.26 -20.90 -30.36
C ASN A 238 -0.59 -19.52 -29.76
N GLY A 239 0.23 -19.03 -28.83
CA GLY A 239 0.03 -17.73 -28.15
C GLY A 239 -1.05 -17.74 -27.06
N LYS A 240 -1.54 -18.91 -26.66
CA LYS A 240 -2.54 -19.10 -25.61
C LYS A 240 -1.94 -19.88 -24.44
N LEU A 241 -2.29 -19.48 -23.22
CA LEU A 241 -1.99 -20.21 -21.99
C LEU A 241 -2.67 -21.58 -21.98
N THR A 242 -1.91 -22.62 -21.65
CA THR A 242 -2.42 -24.00 -21.45
C THR A 242 -2.18 -24.53 -20.04
N GLY A 243 -1.19 -23.99 -19.33
CA GLY A 243 -0.90 -24.38 -17.95
C GLY A 243 0.28 -23.64 -17.35
N ILE A 244 0.59 -23.98 -16.12
CA ILE A 244 1.74 -23.50 -15.38
C ILE A 244 2.51 -24.65 -14.74
N GLU A 245 3.76 -24.38 -14.35
CA GLU A 245 4.55 -25.23 -13.46
C GLU A 245 4.75 -24.53 -12.13
N VAL A 246 4.58 -25.27 -11.03
CA VAL A 246 4.86 -24.81 -9.68
C VAL A 246 5.98 -25.64 -9.07
N ASN A 247 6.82 -25.00 -8.25
CA ASN A 247 7.92 -25.62 -7.51
C ASN A 247 8.88 -26.49 -8.35
N LYS A 248 8.93 -26.27 -9.68
CA LYS A 248 9.70 -27.06 -10.67
C LYS A 248 9.36 -28.54 -10.71
N ASN A 249 8.18 -28.94 -10.24
CA ASN A 249 7.83 -30.35 -10.08
C ASN A 249 6.37 -30.70 -10.36
N GLU A 250 5.44 -29.74 -10.29
CA GLU A 250 4.01 -29.98 -10.52
C GLU A 250 3.52 -29.11 -11.68
N ARG A 251 2.84 -29.74 -12.64
CA ARG A 251 2.18 -29.04 -13.74
C ARG A 251 0.69 -28.94 -13.48
N LEU A 252 0.13 -27.75 -13.65
CA LEU A 252 -1.28 -27.45 -13.47
C LEU A 252 -1.86 -26.92 -14.78
N ALA A 253 -2.90 -27.59 -15.29
CA ALA A 253 -3.62 -27.10 -16.46
C ALA A 253 -4.48 -25.90 -16.08
N CYS A 254 -4.37 -24.80 -16.83
CA CYS A 254 -5.18 -23.60 -16.63
C CYS A 254 -5.30 -22.80 -17.91
N SER A 255 -6.47 -22.20 -18.13
CA SER A 255 -6.74 -21.29 -19.25
C SER A 255 -6.84 -19.82 -18.82
N VAL A 256 -6.78 -19.57 -17.50
CA VAL A 256 -6.79 -18.24 -16.88
C VAL A 256 -5.71 -18.21 -15.80
N LEU A 257 -4.77 -17.28 -15.93
CA LEU A 257 -3.68 -17.01 -14.99
C LEU A 257 -3.68 -15.53 -14.62
N VAL A 258 -3.99 -15.21 -13.38
CA VAL A 258 -3.89 -13.86 -12.83
C VAL A 258 -2.50 -13.67 -12.20
N MET A 259 -1.73 -12.73 -12.74
CA MET A 259 -0.38 -12.43 -12.28
C MET A 259 -0.42 -11.28 -11.26
N ALA A 260 -0.67 -11.59 -9.99
CA ALA A 260 -0.74 -10.67 -8.86
C ALA A 260 0.53 -10.72 -7.98
N ILE A 261 1.69 -10.81 -8.63
CA ILE A 261 2.97 -11.23 -8.04
C ILE A 261 3.70 -10.18 -7.18
N GLY A 262 3.16 -8.96 -7.06
CA GLY A 262 3.85 -7.84 -6.42
C GLY A 262 5.10 -7.40 -7.18
N HIS A 263 5.75 -6.32 -6.74
CA HIS A 263 6.89 -5.73 -7.46
C HIS A 263 8.26 -6.26 -7.04
N SER A 264 8.30 -7.22 -6.10
CA SER A 264 9.53 -7.81 -5.57
C SER A 264 9.87 -9.17 -6.18
N ALA A 265 8.95 -9.81 -6.93
CA ALA A 265 9.15 -11.10 -7.59
C ALA A 265 10.01 -10.99 -8.87
N ARG A 266 11.27 -10.60 -8.69
CA ARG A 266 12.22 -10.27 -9.77
C ARG A 266 12.57 -11.47 -10.65
N ASP A 267 12.68 -12.65 -10.05
CA ASP A 267 12.80 -13.93 -10.75
C ASP A 267 11.60 -14.20 -11.67
N THR A 268 10.38 -13.91 -11.20
CA THR A 268 9.18 -14.00 -12.04
C THR A 268 9.17 -12.98 -13.17
N PHE A 269 9.73 -11.77 -12.97
CA PHE A 269 9.91 -10.80 -14.06
C PHE A 269 10.83 -11.32 -15.17
N GLU A 270 11.92 -12.00 -14.80
CA GLU A 270 12.81 -12.66 -15.76
C GLU A 270 12.10 -13.81 -16.50
N LEU A 271 11.29 -14.61 -15.79
CA LEU A 271 10.48 -15.68 -16.39
C LEU A 271 9.50 -15.14 -17.44
N ILE A 272 8.68 -14.14 -17.09
CA ILE A 272 7.66 -13.62 -18.01
C ILE A 272 8.27 -12.92 -19.22
N TYR A 273 9.43 -12.27 -19.04
CA TYR A 273 10.19 -11.71 -20.16
C TYR A 273 10.62 -12.82 -21.13
N LYS A 274 11.21 -13.91 -20.61
CA LYS A 274 11.64 -15.08 -21.41
C LYS A 274 10.47 -15.78 -22.10
N LYS A 275 9.26 -15.72 -21.52
CA LYS A 275 8.03 -16.26 -22.10
C LYS A 275 7.37 -15.34 -23.13
N GLY A 276 7.96 -14.18 -23.41
CA GLY A 276 7.50 -13.28 -24.46
C GLY A 276 6.32 -12.40 -24.06
N LEU A 277 6.07 -12.19 -22.76
CA LEU A 277 5.14 -11.13 -22.35
C LEU A 277 5.73 -9.76 -22.72
N LYS A 278 4.87 -8.88 -23.24
CA LYS A 278 5.26 -7.49 -23.52
C LYS A 278 5.42 -6.72 -22.21
N LEU A 279 6.62 -6.20 -21.99
CA LEU A 279 6.97 -5.42 -20.81
C LEU A 279 7.45 -4.03 -21.25
N SER A 280 7.23 -3.04 -20.40
CA SER A 280 7.81 -1.69 -20.53
C SER A 280 8.56 -1.28 -19.26
N ALA A 281 9.69 -0.60 -19.40
CA ALA A 281 10.41 -0.04 -18.25
C ALA A 281 9.59 1.11 -17.66
N LYS A 282 9.51 1.19 -16.33
CA LYS A 282 8.68 2.18 -15.63
C LYS A 282 9.52 2.97 -14.65
N SER A 283 9.27 4.28 -14.59
CA SER A 283 9.84 5.13 -13.54
C SER A 283 9.32 4.70 -12.16
N PHE A 284 10.19 4.81 -11.18
CA PHE A 284 9.88 4.62 -9.76
C PHE A 284 10.69 5.65 -8.95
N ALA A 285 10.71 5.54 -7.64
CA ALA A 285 11.47 6.44 -6.79
C ALA A 285 12.28 5.68 -5.75
N ILE A 286 13.45 6.22 -5.38
CA ILE A 286 14.28 5.65 -4.34
C ILE A 286 14.75 6.72 -3.36
N GLY A 287 15.18 6.31 -2.18
CA GLY A 287 15.77 7.22 -1.20
C GLY A 287 16.04 6.51 0.12
N VAL A 288 15.70 7.15 1.23
CA VAL A 288 15.97 6.66 2.60
C VAL A 288 14.71 6.75 3.46
N ARG A 289 14.68 6.05 4.60
CA ARG A 289 13.75 6.37 5.67
C ARG A 289 14.33 7.46 6.56
N ILE A 290 13.50 8.41 6.99
CA ILE A 290 13.84 9.39 8.02
C ILE A 290 12.94 9.18 9.25
N GLU A 291 13.50 9.38 10.44
CA GLU A 291 12.78 9.28 11.71
C GLU A 291 12.89 10.57 12.54
N HIS A 292 11.79 10.93 13.19
CA HIS A 292 11.69 12.03 14.16
C HIS A 292 10.79 11.60 15.32
N PRO A 293 10.95 12.17 16.52
CA PRO A 293 10.00 11.93 17.61
C PRO A 293 8.56 12.21 17.17
N GLN A 294 7.64 11.26 17.36
CA GLN A 294 6.24 11.42 16.98
C GLN A 294 5.61 12.64 17.68
N PHE A 295 6.06 12.94 18.89
CA PHE A 295 5.68 14.14 19.64
C PHE A 295 5.99 15.45 18.89
N LEU A 296 7.13 15.55 18.21
CA LEU A 296 7.50 16.73 17.41
C LEU A 296 6.48 16.94 16.28
N ILE A 297 6.12 15.87 15.57
CA ILE A 297 5.14 15.92 14.48
C ILE A 297 3.75 16.27 15.04
N ASN A 298 3.34 15.64 16.13
CA ASN A 298 2.07 15.89 16.81
C ASN A 298 1.90 17.36 17.19
N GLN A 299 2.90 17.96 17.86
CA GLN A 299 2.87 19.37 18.22
C GLN A 299 2.82 20.28 16.99
N ASN A 300 3.60 19.98 15.96
CA ASN A 300 3.63 20.80 14.76
C ASN A 300 2.31 20.75 13.99
N GLN A 301 1.64 19.61 13.91
CA GLN A 301 0.37 19.48 13.19
C GLN A 301 -0.83 19.97 14.00
N TYR A 302 -0.86 19.69 15.30
CA TYR A 302 -2.08 19.86 16.12
C TYR A 302 -1.95 20.86 17.28
N GLY A 303 -0.75 21.38 17.57
CA GLY A 303 -0.54 22.27 18.72
C GLY A 303 -1.01 21.62 20.03
N ALA A 304 -1.62 22.40 20.92
CA ALA A 304 -2.09 21.92 22.22
C ALA A 304 -3.18 20.84 22.17
N TYR A 305 -3.85 20.65 21.03
CA TYR A 305 -4.90 19.63 20.88
C TYR A 305 -4.36 18.24 20.56
N TYR A 306 -3.07 18.08 20.32
CA TYR A 306 -2.48 16.79 19.95
C TYR A 306 -2.86 15.62 20.89
N PRO A 307 -3.01 15.78 22.23
CA PRO A 307 -3.36 14.65 23.10
C PRO A 307 -4.78 14.10 22.87
N LYS A 308 -5.64 14.85 22.16
CA LYS A 308 -7.03 14.47 21.86
C LYS A 308 -7.22 13.99 20.42
N LEU A 309 -6.15 13.90 19.64
CA LEU A 309 -6.17 13.59 18.22
C LEU A 309 -5.31 12.35 17.96
N PRO A 310 -5.56 11.61 16.86
CA PRO A 310 -4.71 10.48 16.49
C PRO A 310 -3.27 10.94 16.23
N ALA A 311 -2.32 10.01 16.20
CA ALA A 311 -0.94 10.31 15.83
C ALA A 311 -0.88 11.06 14.48
N ALA A 312 -0.21 12.21 14.49
CA ALA A 312 -0.21 13.15 13.39
C ALA A 312 0.56 12.63 12.19
N ASP A 313 0.07 13.00 11.01
CA ASP A 313 0.68 12.66 9.74
C ASP A 313 1.17 13.89 8.97
N TYR A 314 2.06 13.67 7.99
CA TYR A 314 2.50 14.71 7.09
C TYR A 314 2.64 14.21 5.65
N LYS A 315 2.64 15.17 4.72
CA LYS A 315 3.01 14.97 3.32
C LYS A 315 3.81 16.18 2.86
N LEU A 316 5.06 15.94 2.48
CA LEU A 316 6.03 16.97 2.11
C LEU A 316 6.53 16.76 0.69
N THR A 317 6.84 17.85 -0.01
CA THR A 317 7.42 17.84 -1.36
C THR A 317 8.29 19.08 -1.56
N TYR A 318 9.40 18.93 -2.27
CA TYR A 318 10.32 20.01 -2.59
C TYR A 318 10.99 19.75 -3.95
N ASN A 319 11.28 20.80 -4.71
CA ASN A 319 12.01 20.72 -5.98
C ASN A 319 13.46 21.10 -5.73
N ALA A 320 14.36 20.13 -5.87
CA ALA A 320 15.78 20.31 -5.63
C ALA A 320 16.49 20.95 -6.83
N SER A 321 17.66 21.53 -6.58
CA SER A 321 18.56 22.13 -7.58
C SER A 321 19.01 21.13 -8.65
N THR A 322 18.96 19.84 -8.32
CA THR A 322 19.23 18.69 -9.22
C THR A 322 18.21 18.54 -10.35
N GLY A 323 17.16 19.36 -10.36
CA GLY A 323 16.04 19.25 -11.30
C GLY A 323 15.05 18.14 -10.95
N ARG A 324 15.19 17.50 -9.78
CA ARG A 324 14.28 16.44 -9.31
C ARG A 324 13.46 16.90 -8.12
N SER A 325 12.25 16.35 -8.01
CA SER A 325 11.42 16.53 -6.81
C SER A 325 11.72 15.43 -5.79
N ILE A 326 11.91 15.85 -4.54
CA ILE A 326 11.92 14.99 -3.37
C ILE A 326 10.57 15.09 -2.66
N TYR A 327 10.04 13.97 -2.19
CA TYR A 327 8.78 13.94 -1.45
C TYR A 327 8.74 12.83 -0.40
N SER A 328 7.93 13.04 0.63
CA SER A 328 7.65 12.03 1.65
C SER A 328 6.68 10.98 1.10
N PHE A 329 6.95 9.71 1.36
CA PHE A 329 6.14 8.58 0.95
C PHE A 329 5.99 7.58 2.09
N CYS A 330 4.86 6.86 2.11
CA CYS A 330 4.54 5.86 3.12
C CYS A 330 4.86 6.33 4.56
N MET A 331 4.52 7.57 4.89
CA MET A 331 4.73 8.13 6.23
C MET A 331 3.90 7.33 7.24
N CYS A 332 4.54 6.79 8.27
CA CYS A 332 4.00 5.92 9.31
C CYS A 332 4.08 6.66 10.65
N PRO A 333 2.96 7.19 11.18
CA PRO A 333 2.95 7.77 12.52
C PRO A 333 3.22 6.70 13.57
N GLY A 334 4.02 7.03 14.59
CA GLY A 334 4.30 6.18 15.74
C GLY A 334 4.59 4.74 15.33
N GLY A 335 5.63 4.56 14.50
CA GLY A 335 5.93 3.30 13.86
C GLY A 335 7.41 2.95 13.85
N PHE A 336 7.72 1.96 13.03
CA PHE A 336 9.05 1.39 12.84
C PHE A 336 9.52 1.58 11.42
N VAL A 337 10.83 1.78 11.25
CA VAL A 337 11.52 1.42 10.02
C VAL A 337 11.77 -0.08 10.04
N VAL A 338 11.62 -0.77 8.91
CA VAL A 338 11.75 -2.24 8.86
C VAL A 338 12.73 -2.68 7.79
N ASN A 339 13.52 -3.72 8.09
CA ASN A 339 14.29 -4.42 7.07
C ASN A 339 13.33 -5.20 6.18
N ALA A 340 13.16 -4.72 4.94
CA ALA A 340 12.18 -5.22 3.98
C ALA A 340 12.81 -6.04 2.85
N SER A 341 14.05 -6.48 3.04
CA SER A 341 14.82 -7.22 2.04
C SER A 341 14.20 -8.58 1.72
N SER A 342 14.35 -9.00 0.46
CA SER A 342 13.88 -10.32 -0.02
C SER A 342 14.89 -11.06 -0.89
N GLU A 343 16.10 -10.51 -1.05
CA GLU A 343 17.20 -11.16 -1.77
C GLU A 343 18.43 -11.17 -0.86
N LYS A 344 19.16 -12.29 -0.83
CA LYS A 344 20.40 -12.42 -0.05
C LYS A 344 21.45 -11.43 -0.57
N GLY A 345 22.22 -10.84 0.34
CA GLY A 345 23.26 -9.86 -0.02
C GLY A 345 22.73 -8.50 -0.48
N GLY A 346 21.45 -8.20 -0.21
CA GLY A 346 20.84 -6.89 -0.44
C GLY A 346 20.17 -6.37 0.82
N ILE A 347 20.14 -5.04 0.99
CA ILE A 347 19.37 -4.34 2.01
C ILE A 347 18.35 -3.42 1.34
N ALA A 348 17.09 -3.57 1.70
CA ALA A 348 16.02 -2.61 1.42
C ALA A 348 15.27 -2.31 2.73
N VAL A 349 14.82 -1.06 2.90
CA VAL A 349 13.97 -0.67 4.02
C VAL A 349 12.55 -0.34 3.56
N ASN A 350 11.62 -0.38 4.52
CA ASN A 350 10.28 0.18 4.43
C ASN A 350 9.85 0.70 5.80
N GLY A 351 8.56 1.01 6.00
CA GLY A 351 8.02 1.42 7.29
C GLY A 351 6.68 0.78 7.60
N MET A 352 6.41 0.60 8.88
CA MET A 352 5.15 0.06 9.39
C MET A 352 4.73 0.75 10.68
N SER A 353 3.45 0.63 11.04
CA SER A 353 2.94 0.95 12.37
C SER A 353 1.94 -0.12 12.80
N ASN A 354 1.84 -0.34 14.11
CA ASN A 354 0.69 -1.04 14.70
C ASN A 354 -0.55 -0.13 14.64
N HIS A 355 -1.73 -0.69 14.91
CA HIS A 355 -2.97 0.09 14.93
C HIS A 355 -2.93 1.25 15.92
N ALA A 356 -2.27 1.08 17.08
CA ALA A 356 -2.20 2.12 18.11
C ALA A 356 -1.37 3.35 17.69
N ARG A 357 -0.40 3.19 16.77
CA ARG A 357 0.53 4.25 16.30
C ARG A 357 1.17 5.02 17.46
N ASP A 358 1.64 4.30 18.46
CA ASP A 358 2.10 4.81 19.75
C ASP A 358 3.61 4.62 19.99
N GLU A 359 4.35 4.20 18.96
CA GLU A 359 5.81 4.15 19.05
C GLU A 359 6.44 5.55 19.13
N ALA A 360 7.68 5.60 19.61
CA ALA A 360 8.39 6.85 19.87
C ALA A 360 8.57 7.73 18.63
N ASN A 361 8.77 7.13 17.44
CA ASN A 361 9.12 7.85 16.22
C ASN A 361 8.02 7.84 15.17
N ALA A 362 7.83 8.99 14.52
CA ALA A 362 7.26 9.07 13.18
C ALA A 362 8.35 8.70 12.17
N ASN A 363 8.01 7.97 11.10
CA ASN A 363 8.95 7.77 10.00
C ASN A 363 8.31 7.95 8.62
N SER A 364 9.10 8.32 7.62
CA SER A 364 8.67 8.32 6.21
C SER A 364 9.81 7.99 5.30
N ALA A 365 9.50 7.42 4.13
CA ALA A 365 10.48 7.38 3.05
C ALA A 365 10.60 8.80 2.46
N LEU A 366 11.82 9.31 2.35
CA LEU A 366 12.13 10.50 1.55
C LEU A 366 12.72 10.03 0.24
N ILE A 367 11.99 10.22 -0.85
CA ILE A 367 12.29 9.57 -2.12
C ILE A 367 12.33 10.55 -3.29
N VAL A 368 13.15 10.19 -4.27
CA VAL A 368 13.40 10.94 -5.49
C VAL A 368 13.12 10.03 -6.68
N THR A 369 12.38 10.54 -7.66
CA THR A 369 12.04 9.78 -8.86
C THR A 369 13.29 9.47 -9.69
N VAL A 370 13.40 8.22 -10.13
CA VAL A 370 14.35 7.71 -11.11
C VAL A 370 13.61 7.22 -12.34
N THR A 371 14.19 7.47 -13.51
CA THR A 371 13.58 7.19 -14.81
C THR A 371 14.40 6.15 -15.57
N PRO A 372 13.87 5.55 -16.65
CA PRO A 372 14.65 4.65 -17.51
C PRO A 372 16.00 5.21 -17.98
N ALA A 373 16.14 6.53 -18.10
CA ALA A 373 17.40 7.17 -18.47
C ALA A 373 18.50 7.05 -17.38
N ASP A 374 18.12 6.79 -16.13
CA ASP A 374 19.02 6.65 -14.99
C ASP A 374 19.54 5.21 -14.79
N PHE A 375 18.92 4.25 -15.47
CA PHE A 375 19.19 2.83 -15.24
C PHE A 375 20.46 2.39 -15.97
N PRO A 376 21.29 1.51 -15.37
CA PRO A 376 22.51 1.05 -16.01
C PRO A 376 22.16 0.23 -17.26
N LYS A 377 22.83 0.52 -18.37
CA LYS A 377 22.83 -0.33 -19.55
C LYS A 377 23.88 -1.42 -19.36
N ARG A 378 23.46 -2.67 -19.23
CA ARG A 378 24.35 -3.84 -19.12
C ARG A 378 24.04 -4.82 -20.24
N ALA A 379 25.08 -5.36 -20.88
CA ALA A 379 24.90 -6.26 -22.01
C ALA A 379 24.14 -7.55 -21.64
N GLU A 380 24.27 -8.04 -20.41
CA GLU A 380 23.61 -9.28 -19.98
C GLU A 380 22.17 -9.08 -19.47
N VAL A 381 21.70 -7.83 -19.37
CA VAL A 381 20.39 -7.50 -18.76
C VAL A 381 19.51 -6.86 -19.83
N PRO A 382 18.33 -7.45 -20.14
CA PRO A 382 17.37 -6.80 -21.03
C PRO A 382 17.04 -5.38 -20.58
N GLU A 383 17.01 -4.43 -21.50
CA GLU A 383 16.79 -3.00 -21.19
C GLU A 383 15.51 -2.78 -20.36
N VAL A 384 14.46 -3.56 -20.62
CA VAL A 384 13.20 -3.50 -19.88
C VAL A 384 13.33 -3.90 -18.40
N LEU A 385 14.33 -4.70 -18.05
CA LEU A 385 14.63 -5.14 -16.68
C LEU A 385 15.73 -4.29 -16.02
N SER A 386 16.27 -3.27 -16.70
CA SER A 386 17.34 -2.41 -16.16
C SER A 386 16.95 -1.70 -14.86
N GLY A 387 15.67 -1.37 -14.67
CA GLY A 387 15.16 -0.82 -13.41
C GLY A 387 15.23 -1.81 -12.23
N VAL A 388 15.05 -3.11 -12.49
CA VAL A 388 15.23 -4.17 -11.49
C VAL A 388 16.69 -4.24 -11.06
N GLU A 389 17.62 -4.19 -12.02
CA GLU A 389 19.06 -4.19 -11.73
C GLU A 389 19.54 -2.90 -11.07
N PHE A 390 18.92 -1.76 -11.38
CA PHE A 390 19.14 -0.51 -10.65
C PHE A 390 18.81 -0.69 -9.17
N GLN A 391 17.64 -1.27 -8.85
CA GLN A 391 17.27 -1.56 -7.45
C GLN A 391 18.28 -2.52 -6.80
N ARG A 392 18.59 -3.66 -7.45
CA ARG A 392 19.58 -4.65 -6.94
C ARG A 392 20.94 -4.02 -6.68
N THR A 393 21.39 -3.11 -7.54
CA THR A 393 22.68 -2.42 -7.39
C THR A 393 22.73 -1.63 -6.09
N TRP A 394 21.71 -0.82 -5.81
CA TRP A 394 21.68 0.00 -4.60
C TRP A 394 21.39 -0.81 -3.33
N GLU A 395 20.58 -1.86 -3.44
CA GLU A 395 20.38 -2.81 -2.32
C GLU A 395 21.67 -3.55 -1.94
N ARG A 396 22.46 -4.00 -2.92
CA ARG A 396 23.77 -4.64 -2.67
C ARG A 396 24.78 -3.67 -2.08
N LYS A 397 24.81 -2.42 -2.57
CA LYS A 397 25.65 -1.37 -1.97
C LYS A 397 25.25 -1.08 -0.53
N ALA A 398 23.95 -0.98 -0.24
CA ALA A 398 23.47 -0.79 1.13
C ALA A 398 23.87 -1.96 2.05
N TYR A 399 23.80 -3.20 1.57
CA TYR A 399 24.29 -4.38 2.29
C TYR A 399 25.79 -4.29 2.59
N GLN A 400 26.61 -3.87 1.62
CA GLN A 400 28.06 -3.69 1.80
C GLN A 400 28.36 -2.56 2.79
N THR A 401 27.74 -1.40 2.61
CA THR A 401 27.89 -0.22 3.47
C THR A 401 27.51 -0.53 4.92
N GLY A 402 26.40 -1.24 5.13
CA GLY A 402 25.94 -1.65 6.46
C GLY A 402 26.57 -2.95 6.98
N LYS A 403 27.53 -3.56 6.25
CA LYS A 403 28.16 -4.85 6.60
C LYS A 403 27.14 -5.96 6.92
N GLY A 404 26.09 -6.04 6.11
CA GLY A 404 24.97 -6.97 6.26
C GLY A 404 23.79 -6.47 7.11
N ASN A 405 23.94 -5.31 7.75
CA ASN A 405 22.88 -4.64 8.53
C ASN A 405 22.34 -3.41 7.77
N ILE A 406 21.27 -2.80 8.29
CA ILE A 406 20.75 -1.53 7.74
C ILE A 406 21.78 -0.42 7.99
N PRO A 407 22.31 0.27 6.95
CA PRO A 407 23.17 1.42 7.16
C PRO A 407 22.35 2.60 7.71
N VAL A 408 22.85 3.26 8.75
CA VAL A 408 22.20 4.40 9.43
C VAL A 408 23.16 5.58 9.52
N GLN A 409 22.65 6.79 9.31
CA GLN A 409 23.42 8.02 9.41
C GLN A 409 22.54 9.14 9.99
N LEU A 410 23.11 10.00 10.83
CA LEU A 410 22.45 11.22 11.30
C LEU A 410 22.46 12.27 10.19
N PHE A 411 21.39 13.07 10.12
CA PHE A 411 21.24 14.07 9.06
C PHE A 411 22.38 15.10 9.03
N GLY A 412 22.82 15.59 10.19
CA GLY A 412 23.95 16.53 10.30
C GLY A 412 25.25 15.94 9.79
N ASP A 413 25.49 14.64 10.02
CA ASP A 413 26.68 13.97 9.49
C ASP A 413 26.63 13.77 7.97
N LEU A 414 25.43 13.51 7.42
CA LEU A 414 25.21 13.51 5.97
C LEU A 414 25.54 14.88 5.36
N LEU A 415 25.07 15.97 5.97
CA LEU A 415 25.36 17.34 5.51
C LEU A 415 26.87 17.65 5.51
N ASN A 416 27.58 17.12 6.50
CA ASN A 416 29.02 17.30 6.67
C ASN A 416 29.87 16.27 5.90
N ASN A 417 29.26 15.42 5.07
CA ASN A 417 29.93 14.37 4.29
C ASN A 417 30.83 13.46 5.14
N ARG A 418 30.34 13.03 6.32
CA ARG A 418 31.05 12.12 7.22
C ARG A 418 30.14 11.01 7.74
N PRO A 419 30.67 9.82 8.06
CA PRO A 419 29.87 8.79 8.71
C PRO A 419 29.53 9.19 10.15
N SER A 420 28.35 8.77 10.62
CA SER A 420 28.03 8.87 12.04
C SER A 420 28.85 7.87 12.86
N VAL A 421 29.28 8.30 14.05
CA VAL A 421 30.04 7.46 14.99
C VAL A 421 29.27 7.16 16.28
N THR A 422 28.24 7.95 16.58
CA THR A 422 27.32 7.77 17.70
C THR A 422 25.89 8.02 17.24
N ILE A 423 24.92 7.58 18.05
CA ILE A 423 23.52 7.99 17.94
C ILE A 423 23.32 9.25 18.79
N GLY A 424 22.40 10.12 18.37
CA GLY A 424 22.00 11.32 19.10
C GLY A 424 20.85 11.07 20.08
N HIS A 425 20.06 12.10 20.36
CA HIS A 425 18.88 12.04 21.22
C HIS A 425 17.67 11.36 20.56
N ILE A 426 17.67 11.18 19.23
CA ILE A 426 16.66 10.44 18.49
C ILE A 426 17.18 9.01 18.31
N GLU A 427 16.63 8.08 19.08
CA GLU A 427 16.98 6.66 18.97
C GLU A 427 16.30 6.03 17.73
N PRO A 428 17.04 5.29 16.88
CA PRO A 428 16.44 4.60 15.73
C PRO A 428 15.42 3.55 16.16
N ASN A 429 14.18 3.64 15.64
CA ASN A 429 13.15 2.65 15.90
C ASN A 429 13.04 1.66 14.73
N ILE A 430 14.01 0.74 14.68
CA ILE A 430 14.22 -0.16 13.54
C ILE A 430 13.92 -1.62 13.91
N LYS A 431 13.15 -2.32 13.07
CA LYS A 431 13.09 -3.79 13.07
C LYS A 431 14.14 -4.37 12.12
N GLY A 432 15.14 -5.02 12.71
CA GLY A 432 16.34 -5.48 12.03
C GLY A 432 17.60 -4.84 12.64
N LYS A 433 18.73 -5.52 12.53
CA LYS A 433 20.02 -4.95 12.94
C LYS A 433 20.40 -3.77 12.05
N TYR A 434 21.00 -2.75 12.65
CA TYR A 434 21.53 -1.59 11.95
C TYR A 434 23.02 -1.37 12.29
N GLN A 435 23.68 -0.56 11.46
CA GLN A 435 25.07 -0.19 11.59
C GLN A 435 25.23 1.27 11.18
N LEU A 436 25.91 2.07 12.00
CA LEU A 436 26.28 3.43 11.61
C LEU A 436 27.24 3.39 10.41
N ALA A 437 26.91 4.15 9.36
CA ALA A 437 27.63 4.17 8.10
C ALA A 437 27.40 5.48 7.34
N ASP A 438 28.05 5.62 6.18
CA ASP A 438 27.86 6.74 5.25
C ASP A 438 26.90 6.34 4.12
N LEU A 439 25.69 6.91 4.12
CA LEU A 439 24.64 6.60 3.14
C LEU A 439 24.99 7.10 1.73
N SER A 440 25.93 8.03 1.58
CA SER A 440 26.40 8.46 0.25
C SER A 440 27.06 7.32 -0.53
N GLN A 441 27.53 6.28 0.16
CA GLN A 441 28.11 5.09 -0.48
C GLN A 441 27.06 4.17 -1.10
N CYS A 442 25.78 4.29 -0.71
CA CYS A 442 24.70 3.41 -1.16
C CYS A 442 23.54 4.13 -1.87
N LEU A 443 23.73 5.38 -2.31
CA LEU A 443 22.77 6.10 -3.17
C LEU A 443 23.49 6.92 -4.25
N PRO A 444 22.84 7.25 -5.37
CA PRO A 444 23.40 8.20 -6.33
C PRO A 444 23.59 9.59 -5.71
N ASN A 445 24.68 10.29 -6.07
CA ASN A 445 24.97 11.64 -5.56
C ASN A 445 23.82 12.63 -5.75
N TYR A 446 23.13 12.61 -6.89
CA TYR A 446 21.99 13.51 -7.14
C TYR A 446 20.81 13.25 -6.18
N ILE A 447 20.68 12.03 -5.64
CA ILE A 447 19.68 11.70 -4.61
C ILE A 447 20.13 12.25 -3.27
N ILE A 448 21.41 12.09 -2.90
CA ILE A 448 21.97 12.66 -1.68
C ILE A 448 21.81 14.19 -1.66
N THR A 449 22.17 14.89 -2.73
CA THR A 449 21.96 16.34 -2.83
C THR A 449 20.48 16.71 -2.66
N SER A 450 19.57 15.99 -3.31
CA SER A 450 18.13 16.27 -3.21
C SER A 450 17.56 15.98 -1.81
N LEU A 451 18.06 14.94 -1.13
CA LEU A 451 17.74 14.64 0.27
C LEU A 451 18.16 15.79 1.18
N SER A 452 19.41 16.24 1.07
CA SER A 452 19.95 17.31 1.89
C SER A 452 19.18 18.62 1.74
N GLU A 453 18.89 19.03 0.50
CA GLU A 453 18.11 20.25 0.25
C GLU A 453 16.65 20.10 0.69
N GLY A 454 16.04 18.94 0.43
CA GLY A 454 14.66 18.67 0.78
C GLY A 454 14.42 18.69 2.29
N ILE A 455 15.28 18.03 3.07
CA ILE A 455 15.16 18.00 4.54
C ILE A 455 15.30 19.42 5.12
N GLN A 456 16.27 20.22 4.65
CA GLN A 456 16.40 21.63 5.06
C GLN A 456 15.18 22.47 4.67
N ALA A 457 14.56 22.21 3.52
CA ALA A 457 13.34 22.89 3.13
C ALA A 457 12.13 22.46 3.98
N PHE A 458 12.06 21.17 4.34
CA PHE A 458 11.00 20.62 5.18
C PHE A 458 11.03 21.13 6.61
N ASP A 459 12.22 21.47 7.14
CA ASP A 459 12.37 22.13 8.44
C ASP A 459 11.61 23.46 8.53
N ARG A 460 11.53 24.19 7.41
CA ARG A 460 10.76 25.45 7.33
C ARG A 460 9.24 25.22 7.35
N ILE A 461 8.78 24.01 7.05
CA ILE A 461 7.36 23.63 7.04
C ILE A 461 6.98 22.99 8.38
N ILE A 462 7.84 22.10 8.89
CA ILE A 462 7.74 21.44 10.18
C ILE A 462 9.01 21.78 10.96
N PRO A 463 9.01 22.82 11.79
CA PRO A 463 10.17 23.16 12.63
C PRO A 463 10.68 21.96 13.43
N GLY A 464 11.99 21.69 13.31
CA GLY A 464 12.67 20.54 13.90
C GLY A 464 12.77 19.33 12.96
N TYR A 465 12.21 19.39 11.75
CA TYR A 465 12.34 18.30 10.78
C TYR A 465 13.78 18.19 10.24
N GLY A 466 14.53 19.30 10.23
CA GLY A 466 15.93 19.34 9.83
C GLY A 466 16.91 19.18 10.98
N ASP A 467 16.48 18.60 12.10
CA ASP A 467 17.36 18.30 13.24
C ASP A 467 18.59 17.51 12.79
N GLU A 468 19.79 17.95 13.20
CA GLU A 468 21.05 17.30 12.83
C GLU A 468 21.13 15.86 13.32
N GLU A 469 20.38 15.52 14.37
CA GLU A 469 20.31 14.18 14.94
C GLU A 469 19.12 13.36 14.41
N ALA A 470 18.37 13.87 13.41
CA ALA A 470 17.36 13.09 12.72
C ALA A 470 18.01 11.85 12.05
N VAL A 471 17.38 10.69 12.25
CA VAL A 471 17.94 9.39 11.84
C VAL A 471 17.56 9.11 10.39
N LEU A 472 18.55 8.83 9.54
CA LEU A 472 18.37 8.34 8.17
C LEU A 472 18.77 6.87 8.08
N SER A 473 17.90 6.05 7.50
CA SER A 473 18.02 4.59 7.51
C SER A 473 17.90 3.98 6.11
N GLY A 474 18.89 3.17 5.75
CA GLY A 474 18.88 2.23 4.62
C GLY A 474 18.64 2.85 3.25
N VAL A 475 18.20 1.99 2.32
CA VAL A 475 17.72 2.40 1.00
C VAL A 475 16.28 1.93 0.79
N GLU A 476 15.38 2.86 0.51
CA GLU A 476 14.01 2.57 0.11
C GLU A 476 13.99 2.47 -1.42
N THR A 477 14.15 1.28 -1.98
CA THR A 477 14.30 1.07 -3.44
C THR A 477 13.04 0.58 -4.14
N ARG A 478 12.02 0.17 -3.37
CA ARG A 478 10.88 -0.62 -3.85
C ARG A 478 9.55 0.11 -3.63
N THR A 479 9.47 1.35 -4.11
CA THR A 479 8.31 2.24 -3.91
C THR A 479 7.15 1.98 -4.88
N SER A 480 7.45 1.40 -6.05
CA SER A 480 6.49 0.88 -7.02
C SER A 480 7.22 -0.03 -8.02
N SER A 481 6.48 -0.70 -8.90
CA SER A 481 7.11 -1.60 -9.88
C SER A 481 8.05 -0.86 -10.85
N PRO A 482 9.26 -1.42 -11.09
CA PRO A 482 10.21 -0.91 -12.08
C PRO A 482 9.81 -1.30 -13.52
N ILE A 483 8.77 -2.12 -13.68
CA ILE A 483 8.24 -2.53 -14.98
C ILE A 483 6.72 -2.33 -15.04
N ARG A 484 6.20 -2.36 -16.26
CA ARG A 484 4.78 -2.49 -16.58
C ARG A 484 4.64 -3.77 -17.39
N ILE A 485 3.75 -4.67 -16.97
CA ILE A 485 3.37 -5.84 -17.77
C ILE A 485 2.17 -5.42 -18.61
N GLU A 486 2.33 -5.27 -19.92
CA GLU A 486 1.31 -4.67 -20.76
C GLU A 486 0.04 -5.54 -20.81
N ARG A 487 -1.11 -4.89 -20.67
CA ARG A 487 -2.45 -5.50 -20.82
C ARG A 487 -3.40 -4.56 -21.55
N ASN A 488 -4.34 -5.14 -22.28
CA ASN A 488 -5.37 -4.42 -23.04
C ASN A 488 -6.53 -3.92 -22.15
N GLU A 489 -7.55 -3.33 -22.75
CA GLU A 489 -8.78 -2.87 -22.09
C GLU A 489 -9.62 -3.99 -21.45
N TYR A 490 -9.40 -5.24 -21.87
CA TYR A 490 -9.96 -6.46 -21.27
C TYR A 490 -9.09 -7.06 -20.18
N TYR A 491 -8.05 -6.32 -19.74
CA TYR A 491 -7.12 -6.72 -18.68
C TYR A 491 -6.24 -7.94 -19.03
N GLU A 492 -6.22 -8.36 -20.28
CA GLU A 492 -5.45 -9.51 -20.78
C GLU A 492 -4.14 -9.05 -21.42
N SER A 493 -3.07 -9.83 -21.25
CA SER A 493 -1.76 -9.55 -21.86
C SER A 493 -1.74 -9.83 -23.37
N ASN A 494 -0.58 -9.71 -24.02
CA ASN A 494 -0.40 -10.16 -25.40
C ASN A 494 -0.50 -11.69 -25.58
N ILE A 495 -0.51 -12.44 -24.48
CA ILE A 495 -0.74 -13.89 -24.45
C ILE A 495 -2.13 -14.13 -23.86
N SER A 496 -2.99 -14.80 -24.61
CA SER A 496 -4.37 -15.03 -24.17
C SER A 496 -4.41 -15.97 -22.97
N GLY A 497 -5.24 -15.64 -21.99
CA GLY A 497 -5.39 -16.32 -20.71
C GLY A 497 -4.56 -15.73 -19.59
N ILE A 498 -3.63 -14.81 -19.84
CA ILE A 498 -2.80 -14.18 -18.79
C ILE A 498 -3.30 -12.77 -18.48
N TYR A 499 -3.58 -12.50 -17.21
CA TYR A 499 -4.11 -11.24 -16.70
C TYR A 499 -3.12 -10.58 -15.72
N PRO A 500 -2.29 -9.62 -16.18
CA PRO A 500 -1.42 -8.86 -15.29
C PRO A 500 -2.23 -8.04 -14.28
N CYS A 501 -1.90 -8.11 -12.99
CA CYS A 501 -2.71 -7.51 -11.94
C CYS A 501 -1.88 -6.85 -10.82
N GLY A 502 -2.40 -5.76 -10.28
CA GLY A 502 -1.86 -5.11 -9.10
C GLY A 502 -0.56 -4.36 -9.32
N GLU A 503 0.19 -4.18 -8.23
CA GLU A 503 1.37 -3.31 -8.22
C GLU A 503 2.53 -3.88 -9.01
N GLY A 504 2.75 -5.20 -8.95
CA GLY A 504 3.80 -5.89 -9.73
C GLY A 504 3.66 -5.69 -11.24
N ALA A 505 2.42 -5.77 -11.73
CA ALA A 505 2.10 -5.46 -13.12
C ALA A 505 2.20 -3.96 -13.46
N GLY A 506 2.31 -3.09 -12.46
CA GLY A 506 2.44 -1.64 -12.60
C GLY A 506 1.11 -0.88 -12.62
N TYR A 507 -0.03 -1.49 -12.25
CA TYR A 507 -1.38 -0.89 -12.33
C TYR A 507 -1.95 -0.38 -11.00
N ALA A 508 -1.21 -0.57 -9.91
CA ALA A 508 -1.57 -0.10 -8.57
C ALA A 508 -0.33 0.47 -7.85
N GLY A 509 -0.53 1.14 -6.71
CA GLY A 509 0.54 1.73 -5.90
C GLY A 509 0.23 1.78 -4.40
N GLY A 510 -0.54 0.79 -3.93
CA GLY A 510 -0.97 0.69 -2.53
C GLY A 510 -2.12 -0.30 -2.35
N ILE A 511 -2.37 -0.70 -1.09
CA ILE A 511 -3.28 -1.79 -0.72
C ILE A 511 -4.65 -1.68 -1.41
N THR A 512 -5.36 -0.56 -1.22
CA THR A 512 -6.70 -0.36 -1.78
C THR A 512 -6.70 -0.36 -3.30
N SER A 513 -5.74 0.32 -3.93
CA SER A 513 -5.65 0.34 -5.39
C SER A 513 -5.34 -1.03 -6.00
N ALA A 514 -4.53 -1.85 -5.32
CA ALA A 514 -4.23 -3.22 -5.74
C ALA A 514 -5.46 -4.13 -5.58
N ALA A 515 -6.16 -4.05 -4.45
CA ALA A 515 -7.41 -4.77 -4.22
C ALA A 515 -8.48 -4.40 -5.27
N MET A 516 -8.65 -3.11 -5.56
CA MET A 516 -9.55 -2.64 -6.62
C MET A 516 -9.15 -3.17 -8.01
N ASP A 517 -7.86 -3.27 -8.31
CA ASP A 517 -7.39 -3.87 -9.56
C ASP A 517 -7.69 -5.37 -9.62
N GLY A 518 -7.59 -6.08 -8.50
CA GLY A 518 -8.04 -7.46 -8.36
C GLY A 518 -9.52 -7.65 -8.67
N ILE A 519 -10.38 -6.78 -8.14
CA ILE A 519 -11.83 -6.77 -8.46
C ILE A 519 -12.05 -6.53 -9.96
N LYS A 520 -11.33 -5.59 -10.58
CA LYS A 520 -11.46 -5.31 -12.02
C LYS A 520 -11.02 -6.49 -12.89
N VAL A 521 -9.96 -7.19 -12.51
CA VAL A 521 -9.53 -8.41 -13.21
C VAL A 521 -10.56 -9.53 -13.06
N PHE A 522 -11.15 -9.71 -11.86
CA PHE A 522 -12.30 -10.59 -11.68
C PHE A 522 -13.44 -10.24 -12.66
N GLU A 523 -13.84 -8.97 -12.73
CA GLU A 523 -14.91 -8.54 -13.63
C GLU A 523 -14.59 -8.83 -15.10
N ALA A 524 -13.35 -8.66 -15.52
CA ALA A 524 -12.91 -8.97 -16.88
C ALA A 524 -13.02 -10.47 -17.19
N ILE A 525 -12.59 -11.32 -16.25
CA ILE A 525 -12.73 -12.78 -16.35
C ILE A 525 -14.22 -13.17 -16.40
N ALA A 526 -15.03 -12.62 -15.50
CA ALA A 526 -16.44 -12.94 -15.35
C ALA A 526 -17.35 -12.35 -16.44
N LYS A 527 -16.87 -11.36 -17.21
CA LYS A 527 -17.53 -10.89 -18.44
C LYS A 527 -17.31 -11.81 -19.63
N ARG A 528 -16.26 -12.64 -19.60
CA ARG A 528 -15.92 -13.57 -20.68
C ARG A 528 -16.43 -14.97 -20.38
N TYR A 529 -16.12 -15.47 -19.18
CA TYR A 529 -16.34 -16.86 -18.83
C TYR A 529 -17.56 -17.08 -17.94
N ARG A 530 -18.26 -18.20 -18.14
CA ARG A 530 -19.23 -18.81 -17.22
C ARG A 530 -18.66 -20.10 -16.62
N VAL A 531 -19.15 -20.45 -15.44
CA VAL A 531 -18.78 -21.68 -14.69
C VAL A 531 -19.97 -22.60 -14.51
#